data_AF-A0A9D5U6T9-F1
#
_entry.id   AF-A0A9D5U6T9-F1
#
_cell.length_a   1.000
_cell.length_b   1.000
_cell.length_c   1.000
_cell.angle_alpha   90.00
_cell.angle_beta   90.00
_cell.angle_gamma   90.00
#
_symmetry.space_group_name_H-M   'P 1'
#
loop_
_entity.id
_entity.type
_entity.pdbx_description
1 polymer ?
#
loop_
_entity_poly.entity_id
_entity_poly.type
_entity_poly.pdbx_seq_one_letter_code
_entity_poly.pdbx_strand_id
1 'polypeptide(L)' 'MQAPTFVDVWQLLSDADRERLAEIDETETEILDFLRTQPVEDVDAPLFSDLQVERLRVYRAALERSTPGRRRADGETA' A
#
# COMPACT_ATOMS: atom_id res chain seq x y z
N MET A 1 -14.11 14.25 11.45
CA MET A 1 -12.72 13.83 11.20
C MET A 1 -12.50 13.89 9.70
N GLN A 2 -11.55 14.71 9.23
CA GLN A 2 -11.20 14.79 7.82
C GLN A 2 -10.28 13.61 7.47
N ALA A 3 -10.51 12.95 6.34
CA ALA A 3 -9.62 11.89 5.88
C ALA A 3 -8.25 12.48 5.52
N PRO A 4 -7.13 11.84 5.89
CA PRO A 4 -5.80 12.32 5.54
C PRO A 4 -5.63 12.29 4.02
N THR A 5 -5.00 13.33 3.49
CA THR A 5 -4.64 13.38 2.07
C THR A 5 -3.42 12.49 1.80
N PHE A 6 -3.15 12.22 0.53
CA PHE A 6 -1.92 11.52 0.13
C PHE A 6 -0.66 12.22 0.67
N VAL A 7 -0.60 13.56 0.61
CA VAL A 7 0.54 14.33 1.10
C VAL A 7 0.71 14.15 2.60
N ASP A 8 -0.39 14.14 3.36
CA ASP A 8 -0.35 13.90 4.81
C ASP A 8 0.23 12.52 5.12
N VAL A 9 -0.19 11.48 4.40
CA VAL A 9 0.31 10.11 4.59
C VAL A 9 1.77 10.00 4.17
N TRP A 10 2.18 10.65 3.08
CA TRP A 10 3.54 10.60 2.56
C TRP A 10 4.59 11.12 3.55
N GLN A 11 4.23 12.14 4.33
CA GLN A 11 5.10 12.68 5.39
C GLN A 11 5.26 11.73 6.59
N LEU A 12 4.38 10.73 6.74
CA LEU A 12 4.42 9.76 7.83
C LEU A 12 5.22 8.49 7.47
N LEU A 13 5.61 8.34 6.21
CA LEU A 13 6.38 7.19 5.74
C LEU A 13 7.81 7.25 6.26
N SER A 14 8.26 6.12 6.80
CA SER A 14 9.68 5.87 7.05
C SER A 14 10.40 5.55 5.75
N ASP A 15 11.73 5.54 5.77
CA ASP A 15 12.53 5.17 4.59
C ASP A 15 12.25 3.73 4.15
N ALA A 16 12.00 2.82 5.09
CA ALA A 16 11.63 1.44 4.78
C ALA A 16 10.23 1.34 4.11
N ASP A 17 9.27 2.20 4.48
CA ASP A 17 7.98 2.23 3.79
C ASP A 17 8.14 2.75 2.36
N ARG A 18 9.02 3.74 2.14
CA ARG A 18 9.32 4.28 0.81
C ARG A 18 10.04 3.27 -0.07
N GLU A 19 10.98 2.52 0.49
CA GLU A 19 11.65 1.41 -0.18
C GLU A 19 10.63 0.35 -0.61
N ARG A 20 9.74 -0.06 0.30
CA ARG A 20 8.69 -1.03 -0.05
C ARG A 20 7.75 -0.53 -1.14
N LEU A 21 7.40 0.77 -1.14
CA LEU A 21 6.59 1.35 -2.22
C LEU A 21 7.33 1.36 -3.55
N ALA A 22 8.65 1.59 -3.55
CA ALA A 22 9.47 1.53 -4.74
C ALA A 22 9.53 0.10 -5.33
N GLU A 23 9.66 -0.93 -4.49
CA GLU A 23 9.58 -2.34 -4.93
C GLU A 23 8.22 -2.67 -5.56
N ILE A 24 7.13 -2.11 -5.01
CA ILE A 24 5.78 -2.26 -5.57
C ILE A 24 5.71 -1.57 -6.94
N ASP A 25 6.25 -0.35 -7.09
CA ASP A 25 6.29 0.39 -8.35
C ASP A 25 7.12 -0.36 -9.43
N GLU A 26 8.22 -0.99 -9.04
CA GLU A 26 9.06 -1.81 -9.93
C GLU A 26 8.28 -3.04 -10.42
N THR A 27 7.64 -3.77 -9.50
CA THR A 27 6.81 -4.94 -9.84
C THR A 27 5.64 -4.55 -10.75
N GLU A 28 5.01 -3.40 -10.50
CA GLU A 28 3.93 -2.87 -11.33
C GLU A 28 4.41 -2.60 -12.77
N THR A 29 5.61 -2.03 -12.90
CA THR A 29 6.26 -1.77 -14.18
C THR A 29 6.55 -3.06 -14.95
N GLU A 30 7.07 -4.09 -14.27
CA GLU A 30 7.34 -5.40 -14.88
C GLU A 30 6.08 -6.06 -15.43
N ILE A 31 4.96 -6.01 -14.69
CA ILE A 31 3.67 -6.56 -15.15
C ILE A 31 3.15 -5.78 -16.36
N LEU A 32 3.22 -4.44 -16.33
CA LEU A 32 2.80 -3.62 -17.46
C LEU A 32 3.63 -3.90 -18.72
N ASP A 33 4.94 -4.07 -18.57
CA ASP A 33 5.82 -4.42 -19.68
C ASP A 33 5.57 -5.83 -20.22
N PHE A 34 5.29 -6.79 -19.35
CA PHE A 34 4.86 -8.14 -19.75
C PHE A 34 3.57 -8.08 -20.60
N LEU A 35 2.55 -7.38 -20.11
CA LEU A 35 1.28 -7.21 -20.82
C LEU A 35 1.42 -6.46 -22.14
N ARG A 36 2.35 -5.50 -22.21
CA ARG A 36 2.65 -4.75 -23.43
C ARG A 36 3.33 -5.61 -24.50
N THR A 37 4.12 -6.60 -24.10
CA THR A 37 5.01 -7.35 -25.01
C THR A 37 4.47 -8.72 -25.42
N GLN A 38 3.46 -9.26 -24.73
CA GLN A 38 2.81 -10.53 -25.05
C GLN A 38 1.41 -10.28 -25.65
N PRO A 39 1.12 -10.67 -26.90
CA PRO A 39 -0.23 -10.56 -27.47
C PRO A 39 -1.15 -11.62 -26.83
N VAL A 40 -2.10 -11.18 -25.99
CA VAL A 40 -2.89 -12.05 -25.10
C VAL A 40 -4.18 -12.54 -25.77
N GLU A 41 -4.32 -13.86 -25.93
CA GLU A 41 -5.67 -14.48 -26.02
C GLU A 41 -6.05 -15.26 -24.75
N ASP A 42 -5.10 -15.78 -23.95
CA ASP A 42 -5.43 -16.55 -22.72
C ASP A 42 -4.23 -16.63 -21.76
N VAL A 43 -3.81 -15.50 -21.18
CA VAL A 43 -2.82 -15.51 -20.10
C VAL A 43 -3.50 -15.10 -18.81
N ASP A 44 -3.42 -15.95 -17.78
CA ASP A 44 -3.65 -15.58 -16.37
C ASP A 44 -2.63 -14.49 -16.00
N ALA A 45 -2.95 -13.25 -16.38
CA ALA A 45 -2.11 -12.10 -16.10
C ALA A 45 -2.01 -11.92 -14.58
N PRO A 46 -0.83 -11.58 -14.04
CA PRO A 46 -0.70 -11.22 -12.64
C PRO A 46 -1.69 -10.09 -12.30
N LEU A 47 -2.51 -10.28 -11.26
CA LEU A 47 -3.56 -9.32 -10.94
C LEU A 47 -2.97 -8.08 -10.27
N PHE A 48 -3.10 -6.91 -10.93
CA PHE A 48 -2.74 -5.59 -10.36
C PHE A 48 -3.42 -5.31 -9.03
N SER A 49 -4.58 -5.93 -8.76
CA SER A 49 -5.33 -5.73 -7.52
C SER A 49 -4.53 -6.08 -6.28
N ASP A 50 -3.67 -7.10 -6.34
CA ASP A 50 -2.89 -7.53 -5.18
C ASP A 50 -1.80 -6.50 -4.83
N LEU A 51 -1.16 -5.91 -5.84
CA LEU A 51 -0.22 -4.80 -5.65
C LEU A 51 -0.90 -3.57 -5.05
N GLN A 52 -2.13 -3.25 -5.46
CA GLN A 52 -2.87 -2.14 -4.88
C GLN A 52 -3.25 -2.40 -3.42
N VAL A 53 -3.59 -3.63 -3.06
CA VAL A 53 -3.83 -4.02 -1.66
C VAL A 53 -2.55 -3.87 -0.83
N GLU A 54 -1.41 -4.30 -1.33
CA GLU A 54 -0.12 -4.14 -0.65
C GLU A 54 0.25 -2.68 -0.45
N ARG A 55 0.10 -1.85 -1.51
CA ARG A 55 0.32 -0.41 -1.43
C ARG A 55 -0.53 0.24 -0.34
N LEU A 56 -1.82 -0.11 -0.28
CA LEU A 56 -2.73 0.38 0.76
C LEU A 56 -2.33 -0.08 2.17
N ARG A 57 -1.81 -1.31 2.32
CA ARG A 57 -1.31 -1.80 3.62
C ARG A 57 -0.14 -0.96 4.12
N VAL A 58 0.79 -0.55 3.25
CA VAL A 58 1.91 0.32 3.62
C VAL A 58 1.41 1.68 4.14
N TYR A 59 0.52 2.33 3.39
CA TYR A 59 -0.06 3.61 3.81
C TYR A 59 -0.84 3.51 5.13
N ARG A 60 -1.61 2.44 5.30
CA ARG A 60 -2.36 2.19 6.53
C ARG A 60 -1.43 1.96 7.72
N ALA A 61 -0.37 1.19 7.55
CA ALA A 61 0.59 0.93 8.62
C ALA A 61 1.29 2.21 9.09
N ALA A 62 1.61 3.13 8.17
CA ALA A 62 2.16 4.43 8.51
C ALA A 62 1.19 5.29 9.35
N LEU A 63 -0.08 5.32 8.95
CA LEU A 63 -1.14 6.01 9.69
C LEU A 63 -1.39 5.41 11.09
N GLU A 64 -1.34 4.08 11.20
CA GLU A 64 -1.52 3.39 12.48
C GLU A 64 -0.38 3.67 13.46
N ARG A 65 0.87 3.80 12.97
CA ARG A 65 2.02 4.20 13.79
C ARG A 65 1.95 5.66 14.22
N SER A 66 1.44 6.55 13.37
CA SER A 66 1.38 7.98 13.65
C SER A 66 0.23 8.39 14.57
N THR A 67 -0.77 7.52 14.77
CA THR A 67 -1.94 7.80 15.60
C THR A 67 -1.65 7.46 17.07
N PRO A 68 -1.42 8.44 17.96
CA PRO A 68 -1.22 8.17 19.38
C PRO A 68 -2.60 7.97 20.00
N GLY A 69 -3.01 6.71 20.24
CA GLY A 69 -4.25 6.48 21.02
C GLY A 69 -4.98 5.15 20.83
N ARG A 70 -4.71 4.35 19.81
CA ARG A 70 -5.43 3.07 19.62
C ARG A 70 -4.83 1.87 20.38
N ARG A 71 -4.17 2.13 21.51
CA ARG A 71 -3.78 1.14 22.52
C ARG A 71 -4.23 1.63 23.90
N ARG A 72 -5.55 1.69 24.15
CA ARG A 72 -6.23 1.76 25.48
C ARG A 72 -7.71 2.15 25.33
N ALA A 73 -8.47 1.39 24.54
CA ALA A 73 -9.94 1.52 24.54
C ALA A 73 -10.67 0.16 24.55
N ASP A 74 -9.95 -0.94 24.84
CA ASP A 74 -10.53 -2.27 25.05
C ASP A 74 -10.13 -2.80 26.43
N GLY A 75 -10.26 -1.96 27.46
CA GLY A 75 -9.86 -2.27 28.83
C GLY A 75 -10.83 -1.78 29.89
N GLU A 76 -12.10 -1.56 29.53
CA GLU A 76 -13.14 -1.23 30.51
C GLU A 76 -14.52 -1.68 30.01
N THR A 77 -14.85 -2.95 30.25
CA THR A 77 -16.23 -3.38 30.56
C THR A 77 -16.17 -4.68 31.34
N ALA A 78 -16.75 -4.62 32.54
CA ALA A 78 -17.13 -5.68 33.49
C ALA A 78 -16.03 -6.23 34.42
#